data_AF-A0A7W0XYA2-F1
#
_entry.id   AF-A0A7W0XYA2-F1
#
_cell.length_a   1.000
_cell.length_b   1.000
_cell.length_c   1.000
_cell.angle_alpha   90.00
_cell.angle_beta   90.00
_cell.angle_gamma   90.00
#
_symmetry.space_group_name_H-M   'P 1'
#
loop_
_entity.id
_entity.type
_entity.pdbx_description
1 polymer ?
#
loop_
_entity_poly.entity_id
_entity_poly.type
_entity_poly.pdbx_seq_one_letter_code
_entity_poly.pdbx_strand_id
1 'polypeptide(L)'
;MGAVLARWRATYTPGNWIVLSGPTSLVVLQPAPAELSGLINTLWEEVLASASIFDLASKFAVYNMDQMPSFGAFFWSADGMRSLVRGDVLVKDVSTGAIVANGHGIQTWSEVGLGAIDRITVEMQPGGETTPMHLPLVVGAVQAASVSLDASSSARVVSPQGVTAAQPLPDPTAQPETKGASADAVASMENADTELIKVPIRTAGHDDPATTEPFDPPTPHPQPNLGPPTLARLVLSDGSTLDLEGPVRIGRAPSHDQSDPRTPRLVTVDSPTQ
;
A
#
# COMPACT_ATOMS: atom_id res chain seq x y z
N MET A 1 20.72 5.71 -21.47
CA MET A 1 20.38 4.64 -20.51
C MET A 1 19.22 5.16 -19.67
N GLY A 2 18.09 4.46 -19.62
CA GLY A 2 16.89 4.95 -18.92
C GLY A 2 17.09 5.03 -17.41
N ALA A 3 16.34 5.91 -16.74
CA ALA A 3 16.38 6.05 -15.29
C ALA A 3 15.62 4.88 -14.64
N VAL A 4 16.24 4.13 -13.72
CA VAL A 4 15.53 3.08 -12.98
C VAL A 4 14.62 3.73 -11.94
N LEU A 5 13.30 3.58 -12.11
CA LEU A 5 12.29 4.14 -11.20
C LEU A 5 11.99 3.19 -10.04
N ALA A 6 11.94 1.89 -10.32
CA ALA A 6 11.74 0.86 -9.31
C ALA A 6 12.44 -0.45 -9.71
N ARG A 7 12.96 -1.18 -8.72
CA ARG A 7 13.61 -2.49 -8.93
C ARG A 7 12.64 -3.67 -9.01
N TRP A 8 11.36 -3.41 -8.76
CA TRP A 8 10.27 -4.38 -8.82
C TRP A 8 9.04 -3.76 -9.48
N ARG A 9 8.03 -4.60 -9.73
CA ARG A 9 6.69 -4.20 -10.09
C ARG A 9 5.73 -4.60 -8.99
N ALA A 10 4.98 -3.63 -8.46
CA ALA A 10 3.89 -3.90 -7.54
C ALA A 10 2.56 -3.85 -8.27
N THR A 11 1.66 -4.75 -7.89
CA THR A 11 0.23 -4.69 -8.27
C THR A 11 -0.57 -4.86 -7.00
N TYR A 12 -1.67 -4.14 -6.86
CA TYR A 12 -2.47 -4.18 -5.64
C TYR A 12 -3.95 -4.29 -5.95
N THR A 13 -4.69 -4.83 -4.98
CA THR A 13 -6.15 -4.76 -4.95
C THR A 13 -6.57 -3.65 -3.99
N PRO A 14 -7.51 -2.77 -4.34
CA PRO A 14 -7.98 -1.72 -3.43
C PRO A 14 -8.48 -2.30 -2.10
N GLY A 15 -8.28 -1.56 -1.01
CA GLY A 15 -8.68 -1.94 0.35
C GLY A 15 -8.49 -0.77 1.32
N ASN A 16 -8.36 -1.05 2.61
CA ASN A 16 -8.25 -0.01 3.65
C ASN A 16 -6.88 0.08 4.35
N TRP A 17 -5.96 -0.85 4.08
CA TRP A 17 -4.59 -0.78 4.61
C TRP A 17 -3.76 0.19 3.79
N ILE A 18 -2.76 0.81 4.41
CA ILE A 18 -1.89 1.77 3.73
C ILE A 18 -0.65 1.04 3.22
N VAL A 19 -0.35 1.25 1.95
CA VAL A 19 0.84 0.70 1.28
C VAL A 19 1.69 1.85 0.79
N LEU A 20 2.94 1.90 1.26
CA LEU A 20 3.95 2.87 0.84
C LEU A 20 4.97 2.15 -0.04
N SER A 21 4.95 2.44 -1.34
CA SER A 21 5.89 1.88 -2.32
C SER A 21 6.99 2.88 -2.64
N GLY A 22 8.22 2.52 -2.37
CA GLY A 22 9.43 3.19 -2.81
C GLY A 22 10.13 2.45 -3.96
N PRO A 23 11.29 2.96 -4.43
CA PRO A 23 12.03 2.36 -5.54
C PRO A 23 12.55 0.95 -5.25
N THR A 24 12.85 0.65 -3.98
CA THR A 24 13.47 -0.62 -3.53
C THR A 24 12.84 -1.19 -2.25
N SER A 25 11.86 -0.50 -1.70
CA SER A 25 11.28 -0.72 -0.37
C SER A 25 9.77 -0.58 -0.45
N LEU A 26 9.03 -1.44 0.25
CA LEU A 26 7.58 -1.36 0.36
C LEU A 26 7.20 -1.59 1.81
N VAL A 27 6.33 -0.73 2.32
CA VAL A 27 5.83 -0.82 3.68
C VAL A 27 4.32 -0.95 3.65
N VAL A 28 3.79 -1.85 4.47
CA VAL A 28 2.36 -2.01 4.72
C VAL A 28 2.06 -1.65 6.17
N LEU A 29 1.08 -0.78 6.33
CA LEU A 29 0.63 -0.24 7.60
C LEU A 29 -0.86 -0.55 7.76
N GLN A 30 -1.27 -0.84 8.99
CA GLN A 30 -2.68 -0.97 9.33
C GLN A 30 -3.49 0.27 8.91
N PRO A 31 -4.82 0.15 8.73
CA PRO A 31 -5.69 1.28 8.42
C PRO A 31 -5.50 2.42 9.43
N ALA A 32 -5.27 3.63 8.94
CA ALA A 32 -5.07 4.82 9.76
C ALA A 32 -6.15 5.87 9.49
N PRO A 33 -6.57 6.64 10.52
CA PRO A 33 -7.48 7.77 10.34
C PRO A 33 -6.83 8.90 9.51
N ALA A 34 -7.66 9.73 8.88
CA ALA A 34 -7.21 10.81 8.00
C ALA A 34 -6.31 11.86 8.68
N GLU A 35 -6.46 12.02 10.00
CA GLU A 35 -5.64 12.91 10.84
C GLU A 35 -4.14 12.57 10.79
N LEU A 36 -3.79 11.30 10.53
CA LEU A 36 -2.40 10.85 10.42
C LEU A 36 -1.79 11.03 9.03
N SER A 37 -2.50 11.69 8.10
CA SER A 37 -2.00 11.98 6.74
C SER A 37 -0.62 12.65 6.72
N GLY A 38 -0.36 13.59 7.62
CA GLY A 38 0.96 14.22 7.76
C GLY A 38 2.06 13.22 8.09
N LEU A 39 1.81 12.32 9.06
CA LEU A 39 2.75 11.25 9.41
C LEU A 39 2.96 10.28 8.25
N ILE A 40 1.90 9.90 7.53
CA ILE A 40 1.98 9.01 6.37
C ILE A 40 2.89 9.59 5.28
N ASN A 41 2.78 10.90 5.01
CA ASN A 41 3.66 11.57 4.04
C ASN A 41 5.12 11.55 4.50
N THR A 42 5.38 11.82 5.79
CA THR A 42 6.74 11.70 6.35
C THR A 42 7.28 10.28 6.24
N LEU A 43 6.49 9.27 6.60
CA LEU A 43 6.90 7.86 6.48
C LEU A 43 7.17 7.47 5.03
N TRP A 44 6.39 8.01 4.08
CA TRP A 44 6.63 7.80 2.65
C TRP A 44 7.95 8.41 2.20
N GLU A 45 8.29 9.63 2.64
CA GLU A 45 9.60 10.24 2.38
C GLU A 45 10.75 9.40 2.95
N GLU A 46 10.58 8.83 4.15
CA GLU A 46 11.57 7.90 4.72
C GLU A 46 11.73 6.65 3.88
N VAL A 47 10.62 6.07 3.38
CA VAL A 47 10.63 4.91 2.47
C VAL A 47 11.37 5.23 1.16
N LEU A 48 11.19 6.43 0.61
CA LEU A 48 11.90 6.90 -0.58
C LEU A 48 13.40 7.06 -0.34
N ALA A 49 13.77 7.61 0.82
CA ALA A 49 15.16 7.88 1.19
C ALA A 49 15.90 6.62 1.69
N SER A 50 15.20 5.53 1.97
CA SER A 50 15.80 4.36 2.60
C SER A 50 16.62 3.49 1.65
N ALA A 51 17.89 3.33 1.99
CA ALA A 51 18.85 2.54 1.21
C ALA A 51 18.91 1.06 1.62
N SER A 52 18.34 0.69 2.77
CA SER A 52 18.32 -0.70 3.26
C SER A 52 17.17 -0.96 4.24
N ILE A 53 16.89 -2.24 4.49
CA ILE A 53 15.89 -2.67 5.46
C ILE A 53 16.25 -2.23 6.90
N PHE A 54 17.54 -2.20 7.25
CA PHE A 54 18.01 -1.74 8.57
C PHE A 54 17.86 -0.23 8.74
N ASP A 55 18.13 0.55 7.69
CA ASP A 55 17.93 1.99 7.69
C ASP A 55 16.44 2.33 7.86
N LEU A 56 15.59 1.66 7.07
CA LEU A 56 14.14 1.79 7.18
C LEU A 56 13.64 1.44 8.59
N ALA A 57 14.07 0.30 9.12
CA ALA A 57 13.69 -0.13 10.47
C ALA A 57 14.15 0.87 11.56
N SER A 58 15.36 1.42 11.43
CA SER A 58 15.89 2.43 12.36
C SER A 58 15.10 3.74 12.31
N LYS A 59 14.74 4.21 11.11
CA LYS A 59 13.90 5.40 10.92
C LYS A 59 12.50 5.19 11.50
N PHE A 60 11.90 4.02 11.27
CA PHE A 60 10.56 3.70 11.76
C PHE A 60 10.52 3.50 13.29
N ALA A 61 11.62 3.08 13.92
CA ALA A 61 11.73 3.00 15.37
C ALA A 61 11.57 4.38 16.05
N VAL A 62 12.02 5.46 15.40
CA VAL A 62 11.86 6.85 15.92
C VAL A 62 10.39 7.23 16.09
N TYR A 63 9.51 6.67 15.25
CA TYR A 63 8.08 6.95 15.26
C TYR A 63 7.27 5.93 16.08
N ASN A 64 7.92 5.12 16.93
CA ASN A 64 7.29 4.07 17.73
C ASN A 64 6.49 3.03 16.90
N MET A 65 6.91 2.79 15.65
CA MET A 65 6.28 1.76 14.80
C MET A 65 6.52 0.35 15.34
N ASP A 66 7.49 0.18 16.26
CA ASP A 66 7.70 -1.02 17.06
C ASP A 66 6.53 -1.36 17.99
N GLN A 67 5.61 -0.42 18.23
CA GLN A 67 4.39 -0.66 19.00
C GLN A 67 3.16 -0.93 18.13
N MET A 68 3.28 -0.81 16.80
CA MET A 68 2.15 -1.11 15.92
C MET A 68 1.82 -2.61 15.92
N PRO A 69 0.54 -3.00 16.10
CA PRO A 69 0.13 -4.40 16.17
C PRO A 69 0.38 -5.16 14.86
N SER A 70 0.15 -4.51 13.71
CA SER A 70 0.33 -5.11 12.40
C SER A 70 1.19 -4.21 11.50
N PHE A 71 2.23 -4.80 10.93
CA PHE A 71 3.25 -4.09 10.14
C PHE A 71 3.94 -5.06 9.19
N GLY A 72 4.27 -4.58 7.99
CA GLY A 72 5.15 -5.31 7.09
C GLY A 72 6.09 -4.35 6.36
N ALA A 73 7.36 -4.73 6.23
CA ALA A 73 8.32 -4.04 5.38
C ALA A 73 9.04 -5.05 4.50
N PHE A 74 9.16 -4.72 3.23
CA PHE A 74 9.79 -5.54 2.20
C PHE A 74 10.88 -4.72 1.57
N PHE A 75 12.03 -5.34 1.36
CA PHE A 75 13.18 -4.70 0.76
C PHE A 75 13.82 -5.64 -0.27
N TRP A 76 14.19 -5.08 -1.41
CA TRP A 76 14.88 -5.82 -2.45
C TRP A 76 16.35 -5.39 -2.56
N SER A 77 17.27 -6.34 -2.35
CA SER A 77 18.71 -6.14 -2.59
C SER A 77 19.25 -7.09 -3.66
N ALA A 78 20.55 -7.02 -3.93
CA ALA A 78 21.22 -7.97 -4.83
C ALA A 78 21.22 -9.41 -4.27
N ASP A 79 21.11 -9.56 -2.95
CA ASP A 79 21.13 -10.84 -2.24
C ASP A 79 19.75 -11.50 -2.14
N GLY A 80 18.71 -10.84 -2.68
CA GLY A 80 17.32 -11.31 -2.69
C GLY A 80 16.36 -10.41 -1.92
N MET A 81 15.12 -10.88 -1.77
CA MET A 81 14.09 -10.17 -1.01
C MET A 81 14.23 -10.44 0.48
N ARG A 82 14.10 -9.38 1.27
CA ARG A 82 14.01 -9.45 2.73
C ARG A 82 12.69 -8.88 3.18
N SER A 83 12.08 -9.53 4.16
CA SER A 83 10.82 -9.09 4.74
C SER A 83 10.90 -9.03 6.26
N LEU A 84 10.27 -8.00 6.82
CA LEU A 84 9.93 -7.87 8.23
C LEU A 84 8.41 -7.93 8.31
N VAL A 85 7.85 -8.90 9.03
CA VAL A 85 6.38 -9.01 9.17
C VAL A 85 5.95 -9.16 10.61
N ARG A 86 4.80 -8.58 10.93
CA ARG A 86 4.18 -8.58 12.24
C ARG A 86 2.65 -8.46 12.13
N GLY A 87 1.94 -9.14 13.02
CA GLY A 87 0.48 -9.07 13.14
C GLY A 87 -0.21 -9.74 11.96
N ASP A 88 -1.26 -9.11 11.45
CA ASP A 88 -2.18 -9.68 10.46
C ASP A 88 -1.63 -9.66 9.01
N VAL A 89 -0.31 -9.52 8.84
CA VAL A 89 0.34 -9.53 7.53
C VAL A 89 0.78 -10.95 7.19
N LEU A 90 0.23 -11.47 6.09
CA LEU A 90 0.53 -12.80 5.57
C LEU A 90 1.26 -12.68 4.24
N VAL A 91 2.39 -13.38 4.09
CA VAL A 91 3.16 -13.39 2.85
C VAL A 91 3.12 -14.78 2.26
N LYS A 92 2.71 -14.86 0.99
CA LYS A 92 2.61 -16.09 0.21
C LYS A 92 3.54 -16.03 -1.00
N ASP A 93 4.14 -17.16 -1.36
CA ASP A 93 4.79 -17.30 -2.66
C ASP A 93 3.72 -17.43 -3.75
N VAL A 94 3.85 -16.63 -4.82
CA VAL A 94 2.91 -16.64 -5.95
C VAL A 94 2.93 -17.98 -6.70
N SER A 95 4.07 -18.65 -6.74
CA SER A 95 4.26 -19.87 -7.54
C SER A 95 3.62 -21.09 -6.88
N THR A 96 3.73 -21.18 -5.55
CA THR A 96 3.28 -22.34 -4.77
C THR A 96 2.02 -22.07 -3.94
N GLY A 97 1.68 -20.81 -3.71
CA GLY A 97 0.63 -20.41 -2.76
C GLY A 97 0.99 -20.65 -1.30
N ALA A 98 2.21 -21.16 -1.02
CA ALA A 98 2.65 -21.47 0.34
C ALA A 98 2.93 -20.20 1.13
N ILE A 99 2.63 -20.22 2.43
CA ILE A 99 2.96 -19.12 3.34
C ILE A 99 4.47 -19.14 3.59
N VAL A 100 5.13 -18.05 3.19
CA VAL A 100 6.59 -17.88 3.30
C VAL A 100 6.99 -17.03 4.50
N ALA A 101 6.11 -16.12 4.93
CA ALA A 101 6.25 -15.40 6.18
C ALA A 101 4.87 -15.11 6.79
N ASN A 102 4.76 -15.23 8.12
CA ASN A 102 3.54 -14.96 8.86
C ASN A 102 3.86 -14.04 10.05
N GLY A 103 3.23 -12.87 10.08
CA GLY A 103 3.39 -11.92 11.19
C GLY A 103 2.63 -12.30 12.46
N HIS A 104 1.70 -13.26 12.39
CA HIS A 104 0.79 -13.56 13.49
C HIS A 104 1.54 -14.10 14.71
N GLY A 105 1.35 -13.46 15.87
CA GLY A 105 2.01 -13.83 17.12
C GLY A 105 3.46 -13.38 17.27
N ILE A 106 4.01 -12.62 16.30
CA ILE A 106 5.36 -12.06 16.39
C ILE A 106 5.31 -10.72 17.14
N GLN A 107 6.09 -10.61 18.23
CA GLN A 107 6.10 -9.41 19.08
C GLN A 107 7.34 -8.52 18.87
N THR A 108 8.43 -9.12 18.37
CA THR A 108 9.70 -8.47 17.99
C THR A 108 10.00 -8.86 16.56
N TRP A 109 10.30 -7.90 15.68
CA TRP A 109 10.37 -8.09 14.22
C TRP A 109 11.07 -9.39 13.79
N SER A 110 10.45 -10.14 12.87
CA SER A 110 11.06 -11.33 12.27
C SER A 110 11.61 -10.96 10.89
N GLU A 111 12.93 -10.94 10.74
CA GLU A 111 13.57 -10.88 9.42
C GLU A 111 13.51 -12.27 8.79
N VAL A 112 12.70 -12.40 7.74
CA VAL A 112 12.67 -13.59 6.89
C VAL A 112 13.35 -13.22 5.58
N GLY A 113 14.49 -13.87 5.32
CA GLY A 113 15.09 -13.89 3.99
C GLY A 113 14.24 -14.77 3.08
N LEU A 114 13.67 -14.20 2.02
CA LEU A 114 12.83 -14.93 1.06
C LEU A 114 13.66 -15.62 -0.03
N GLY A 115 15.00 -15.57 0.07
CA GLY A 115 15.92 -16.31 -0.79
C GLY A 115 15.72 -16.00 -2.28
N ALA A 116 15.53 -17.05 -3.08
CA ALA A 116 15.33 -16.98 -4.54
C ALA A 116 13.87 -16.72 -4.96
N ILE A 117 12.99 -16.34 -4.02
CA ILE A 117 11.60 -16.04 -4.35
C ILE A 117 11.54 -14.62 -4.91
N ASP A 118 11.34 -14.54 -6.22
CA ASP A 118 11.22 -13.27 -6.93
C ASP A 118 9.79 -12.72 -6.91
N ARG A 119 8.78 -13.54 -6.56
CA ARG A 119 7.37 -13.16 -6.62
C ARG A 119 6.62 -13.55 -5.36
N ILE A 120 6.06 -12.57 -4.67
CA ILE A 120 5.27 -12.76 -3.45
C ILE A 120 3.94 -12.02 -3.51
N THR A 121 2.96 -12.53 -2.77
CA THR A 121 1.71 -11.83 -2.47
C THR A 121 1.65 -11.56 -0.97
N VAL A 122 1.47 -10.30 -0.62
CA VAL A 122 1.25 -9.81 0.73
C VAL A 122 -0.25 -9.61 0.90
N GLU A 123 -0.88 -10.44 1.74
CA GLU A 123 -2.28 -10.36 2.09
C GLU A 123 -2.40 -9.69 3.47
N MET A 124 -3.16 -8.61 3.53
CA MET A 124 -3.36 -7.81 4.74
C MET A 124 -4.81 -7.84 5.20
N GLN A 125 -5.74 -7.98 4.26
CA GLN A 125 -7.17 -8.10 4.53
C GLN A 125 -7.69 -9.43 3.96
N PRO A 126 -8.06 -10.41 4.81
CA PRO A 126 -8.62 -11.66 4.35
C PRO A 126 -10.05 -11.45 3.82
N GLY A 127 -10.41 -12.18 2.76
CA GLY A 127 -11.79 -12.20 2.24
C GLY A 127 -12.07 -11.22 1.09
N GLY A 128 -11.12 -11.03 0.17
CA GLY A 128 -11.33 -10.22 -1.02
C GLY A 128 -12.46 -10.71 -1.93
N GLU A 129 -12.96 -9.81 -2.78
CA GLU A 129 -13.96 -10.11 -3.81
C GLU A 129 -13.50 -11.24 -4.73
N THR A 130 -14.44 -12.00 -5.29
CA THR A 130 -14.18 -13.13 -6.20
C THR A 130 -13.47 -12.70 -7.50
N THR A 131 -13.53 -11.42 -7.87
CA THR A 131 -12.83 -10.86 -9.04
C THR A 131 -12.33 -9.47 -8.71
N PRO A 132 -11.22 -9.35 -7.95
CA PRO A 132 -10.75 -8.06 -7.50
C PRO A 132 -10.06 -7.32 -8.64
N MET A 133 -10.26 -6.00 -8.68
CA MET A 133 -9.53 -5.11 -9.58
C MET A 133 -8.06 -5.07 -9.18
N HIS A 134 -7.15 -5.26 -10.15
CA HIS A 134 -5.71 -5.18 -9.92
C HIS A 134 -5.16 -3.92 -10.59
N LEU A 135 -4.49 -3.07 -9.79
CA LEU A 135 -3.92 -1.81 -10.22
C LEU A 135 -2.40 -1.82 -10.08
N PRO A 136 -1.65 -1.29 -11.07
CA PRO A 136 -0.21 -1.17 -10.95
C PRO A 136 0.18 -0.09 -9.94
N LEU A 137 1.25 -0.33 -9.21
CA LEU A 137 1.90 0.63 -8.33
C LEU A 137 3.41 0.60 -8.61
N VAL A 138 4.00 1.78 -8.80
CA VAL A 138 5.44 1.93 -9.02
C VAL A 138 6.07 2.56 -7.79
N VAL A 139 5.83 3.85 -7.58
CA VAL A 139 6.26 4.61 -6.40
C VAL A 139 5.09 5.49 -5.95
N GLY A 140 4.80 5.52 -4.66
CA GLY A 140 3.72 6.31 -4.08
C GLY A 140 3.06 5.64 -2.88
N ALA A 141 1.93 6.19 -2.44
CA ALA A 141 1.12 5.65 -1.36
C ALA A 141 -0.28 5.31 -1.87
N VAL A 142 -0.81 4.14 -1.51
CA VAL A 142 -2.17 3.70 -1.87
C VAL A 142 -2.85 3.02 -0.70
N GLN A 143 -4.18 2.89 -0.77
CA GLN A 143 -4.92 1.98 0.10
C GLN A 143 -5.16 0.64 -0.60
N ALA A 144 -4.80 -0.47 0.05
CA ALA A 144 -4.87 -1.81 -0.55
C ALA A 144 -5.38 -2.86 0.44
N ALA A 145 -5.88 -3.98 -0.08
CA ALA A 145 -6.22 -5.19 0.67
C ALA A 145 -5.16 -6.28 0.48
N SER A 146 -4.55 -6.32 -0.70
CA SER A 146 -3.42 -7.20 -1.04
C SER A 146 -2.46 -6.50 -1.99
N VAL A 147 -1.18 -6.89 -1.94
CA VAL A 147 -0.14 -6.43 -2.86
C VAL A 147 0.65 -7.63 -3.37
N SER A 148 0.76 -7.77 -4.68
CA SER A 148 1.67 -8.72 -5.32
C SER A 148 2.91 -7.99 -5.81
N LEU A 149 4.07 -8.48 -5.39
CA LEU A 149 5.39 -7.95 -5.73
C LEU A 149 6.09 -8.92 -6.66
N ASP A 150 6.57 -8.40 -7.79
CA ASP A 150 7.42 -9.11 -8.74
C ASP A 150 8.77 -8.38 -8.83
N ALA A 151 9.80 -9.02 -8.31
CA ALA A 151 11.17 -8.54 -8.29
C ALA A 151 12.09 -9.30 -9.27
N SER A 152 11.50 -10.05 -10.22
CA SER A 152 12.25 -10.63 -11.32
C SER A 152 13.00 -9.55 -12.11
N SER A 153 14.11 -9.92 -12.74
CA SER A 153 14.93 -8.98 -13.53
C SER A 153 14.13 -8.28 -14.64
N SER A 154 13.12 -8.95 -15.19
CA SER A 154 12.17 -8.43 -16.18
C SER A 154 11.14 -7.45 -15.62
N ALA A 155 10.90 -7.42 -14.31
CA ALA A 155 9.90 -6.57 -13.67
C ALA A 155 10.41 -5.16 -13.32
N ARG A 156 11.68 -4.84 -13.61
CA ARG A 156 12.25 -3.52 -13.36
C ARG A 156 11.54 -2.45 -14.17
N VAL A 157 11.14 -1.37 -13.48
CA VAL A 157 10.49 -0.22 -14.12
C VAL A 157 11.55 0.83 -14.45
N VAL A 158 11.70 1.14 -15.73
CA VAL A 158 12.69 2.08 -16.24
C VAL A 158 11.98 3.18 -17.01
N SER A 159 12.31 4.43 -16.71
CA SER A 159 11.85 5.57 -17.49
C SER A 159 12.63 5.65 -18.81
N PRO A 160 11.95 5.82 -19.96
CA PRO A 160 12.62 6.09 -21.23
C PRO A 160 13.30 7.46 -21.24
N GLN A 161 12.87 8.38 -20.37
CA GLN A 161 13.50 9.67 -20.15
C GLN A 161 14.69 9.43 -19.23
N GLY A 162 15.90 9.42 -19.78
CA GLY A 162 17.12 9.26 -18.99
C GLY A 162 17.25 10.34 -17.91
N VAL A 163 18.05 10.08 -16.88
CA VAL A 163 18.45 11.11 -15.92
C VAL A 163 19.38 12.07 -16.68
N THR A 164 18.86 13.18 -17.20
CA THR A 164 19.71 14.34 -17.45
C THR A 164 20.16 14.78 -16.06
N ALA A 165 21.41 14.46 -15.70
CA ALA A 165 22.05 15.10 -14.57
C ALA A 165 21.89 16.61 -14.78
N ALA A 166 21.27 17.30 -13.83
CA ALA A 166 21.23 18.75 -13.84
C ALA A 166 22.67 19.23 -14.04
N GLN A 167 22.96 19.85 -15.19
CA GLN A 167 24.25 20.46 -15.42
C GLN A 167 24.46 21.45 -14.27
N PRO A 168 25.64 21.44 -13.62
CA PRO A 168 25.95 22.47 -12.63
C PRO A 168 25.66 23.82 -13.27
N LEU A 169 24.84 24.66 -12.63
CA LEU A 169 24.74 26.05 -13.05
C LEU A 169 26.17 26.59 -13.11
N PRO A 170 26.58 27.26 -14.21
CA PRO A 170 27.90 27.84 -14.28
C PRO A 170 28.07 28.80 -13.10
N ASP A 171 29.15 28.61 -12.33
CA ASP A 171 29.54 29.51 -11.26
C ASP A 171 29.58 30.95 -11.79
N PRO A 172 28.88 31.92 -11.18
CA PRO A 172 28.87 33.31 -11.63
C PRO A 172 30.20 34.05 -11.42
N THR A 173 31.26 33.37 -10.97
CA THR A 173 32.58 33.95 -10.67
C THR A 173 33.69 33.62 -11.67
N ALA A 174 33.39 32.91 -12.77
CA ALA A 174 34.36 32.77 -13.87
C ALA A 174 34.44 34.07 -14.69
N GLN A 175 35.31 34.97 -14.25
CA GLN A 175 35.69 36.18 -14.95
C GLN A 175 36.29 35.82 -16.33
N PRO A 176 35.79 36.38 -17.45
CA PRO A 176 36.29 36.02 -18.77
C PRO A 176 37.68 36.65 -18.99
N GLU A 177 38.67 35.79 -19.24
CA GLU A 177 39.98 36.23 -19.70
C GLU A 177 39.86 36.73 -21.13
N THR A 178 39.87 38.05 -21.27
CA THR A 178 39.89 38.76 -22.54
C THR A 178 41.15 38.41 -23.34
N LYS A 179 41.01 37.67 -24.44
CA LYS A 179 42.04 37.57 -25.48
C LYS A 179 41.47 37.94 -26.84
N GLY A 180 41.74 39.21 -27.22
CA GLY A 180 42.07 39.68 -28.56
C GLY A 180 41.28 39.17 -29.77
N ALA A 181 40.30 39.98 -30.17
CA ALA A 181 39.88 40.35 -31.52
C ALA A 181 40.46 39.59 -32.75
N SER A 182 39.54 39.08 -33.58
CA SER A 182 39.31 39.69 -34.91
C SER A 182 37.89 39.39 -35.39
N ALA A 183 37.28 40.44 -35.93
CA ALA A 183 35.96 40.48 -36.53
C ALA A 183 35.98 39.84 -37.93
N ASP A 184 34.92 39.12 -38.28
CA ASP A 184 34.25 39.27 -39.59
C ASP A 184 32.87 38.59 -39.60
N ALA A 185 32.01 39.09 -40.48
CA ALA A 185 30.68 38.61 -40.88
C ALA A 185 29.48 38.82 -39.94
N VAL A 186 28.88 40.01 -40.07
CA VAL A 186 27.44 40.24 -39.90
C VAL A 186 26.68 39.89 -41.18
N ALA A 187 25.40 39.53 -41.00
CA ALA A 187 24.26 39.55 -41.93
C ALA A 187 23.86 38.24 -42.62
N SER A 188 22.76 37.63 -42.14
CA SER A 188 21.45 37.53 -42.84
C SER A 188 20.54 36.55 -42.09
N MET A 189 19.34 36.98 -41.67
CA MET A 189 18.01 36.49 -42.14
C MET A 189 17.87 34.95 -42.07
N GLU A 190 16.88 34.33 -41.44
CA GLU A 190 15.44 34.54 -41.59
C GLU A 190 14.71 33.50 -40.70
N ASN A 191 13.42 33.70 -40.49
CA ASN A 191 12.48 32.90 -39.68
C ASN A 191 12.57 31.36 -39.84
N ALA A 192 12.34 30.64 -38.74
CA ALA A 192 11.81 29.27 -38.79
C ALA A 192 10.97 28.97 -37.55
N ASP A 193 9.66 29.07 -37.78
CA ASP A 193 8.50 28.41 -37.19
C ASP A 193 8.65 27.57 -35.90
N THR A 194 7.87 27.99 -34.89
CA THR A 194 7.44 27.15 -33.78
C THR A 194 6.38 26.16 -34.28
N GLU A 195 6.78 24.91 -34.53
CA GLU A 195 5.84 23.86 -34.90
C GLU A 195 5.05 23.39 -33.66
N LEU A 196 3.96 24.10 -33.38
CA LEU A 196 2.95 23.72 -32.40
C LEU A 196 2.12 22.57 -33.00
N ILE A 197 2.38 21.34 -32.58
CA ILE A 197 1.60 20.16 -32.98
C ILE A 197 0.17 20.33 -32.48
N LYS A 198 -0.73 20.78 -33.37
CA LYS A 198 -2.18 20.82 -33.15
C LYS A 198 -2.76 19.44 -33.44
N VAL A 199 -3.13 18.70 -32.40
CA VAL A 199 -3.93 17.48 -32.54
C VAL A 199 -5.39 17.90 -32.80
N PRO A 200 -6.04 17.45 -33.89
CA PRO A 200 -7.44 17.79 -34.13
C PRO A 200 -8.35 16.99 -33.21
N ILE A 201 -8.95 17.66 -32.22
CA ILE A 201 -10.15 17.15 -31.54
C ILE A 201 -11.28 17.22 -32.56
N ARG A 202 -11.74 16.05 -33.04
CA ARG A 202 -12.98 15.97 -33.81
C ARG A 202 -14.15 16.25 -32.87
N THR A 203 -14.72 17.45 -32.98
CA THR A 203 -16.01 17.78 -32.40
C THR A 203 -17.08 17.08 -33.23
N ALA A 204 -17.55 15.90 -32.79
CA ALA A 204 -18.77 15.32 -33.31
C ALA A 204 -19.94 16.12 -32.72
N GLY A 205 -20.60 16.91 -33.57
CA GLY A 205 -21.89 17.50 -33.23
C GLY A 205 -22.91 16.38 -33.00
N HIS A 206 -23.54 16.42 -31.83
CA HIS A 206 -24.86 15.84 -31.64
C HIS A 206 -25.76 17.00 -31.20
N ASP A 207 -26.55 17.48 -32.16
CA ASP A 207 -27.79 18.19 -31.90
C ASP A 207 -28.74 17.21 -31.21
N ASP A 208 -29.15 17.50 -29.97
CA ASP A 208 -30.31 16.86 -29.35
C ASP A 208 -31.09 17.94 -28.59
N PRO A 209 -32.38 18.16 -28.88
CA PRO A 209 -33.13 19.28 -28.33
C PRO A 209 -33.44 19.09 -26.85
N ALA A 210 -33.36 20.19 -26.11
CA ALA A 210 -33.71 20.28 -24.70
C ALA A 210 -35.14 19.75 -24.42
N THR A 211 -35.23 18.54 -23.87
CA THR A 211 -36.40 18.07 -23.12
C THR A 211 -36.08 18.20 -21.64
N THR A 212 -36.70 19.18 -21.00
CA THR A 212 -36.65 19.39 -19.55
C THR A 212 -37.57 18.38 -18.89
N GLU A 213 -37.05 17.23 -18.49
CA GLU A 213 -37.75 16.36 -17.54
C GLU A 213 -37.37 16.78 -16.10
N PRO A 214 -38.33 16.92 -15.18
CA PRO A 214 -38.05 17.22 -13.79
C PRO A 214 -37.29 16.04 -13.16
N PHE A 215 -36.14 16.35 -12.57
CA PHE A 215 -35.31 15.39 -11.83
C PHE A 215 -36.06 14.95 -10.57
N ASP A 216 -36.66 13.77 -10.61
CA ASP A 216 -37.23 13.12 -9.43
C ASP A 216 -36.07 12.71 -8.51
N PRO A 217 -36.00 13.16 -7.24
CA PRO A 217 -34.93 12.75 -6.35
C PRO A 217 -34.97 11.23 -6.16
N PRO A 218 -33.81 10.54 -6.15
CA PRO A 218 -33.80 9.09 -5.99
C PRO A 218 -34.47 8.71 -4.67
N THR A 219 -35.54 7.93 -4.75
CA THR A 219 -36.16 7.28 -3.59
C THR A 219 -35.08 6.53 -2.80
N PRO A 220 -34.96 6.75 -1.48
CA PRO A 220 -33.98 6.06 -0.67
C PRO A 220 -34.27 4.55 -0.72
N HIS A 221 -33.37 3.79 -1.33
CA HIS A 221 -33.41 2.34 -1.26
C HIS A 221 -33.30 1.93 0.22
N PRO A 222 -34.16 1.04 0.73
CA PRO A 222 -34.03 0.56 2.10
C PRO A 222 -32.66 -0.11 2.25
N GLN A 223 -31.79 0.47 3.08
CA GLN A 223 -30.52 -0.14 3.43
C GLN A 223 -30.83 -1.50 4.10
N PRO A 224 -30.21 -2.61 3.64
CA PRO A 224 -30.34 -3.86 4.36
C PRO A 224 -29.80 -3.63 5.77
N ASN A 225 -30.64 -3.87 6.76
CA ASN A 225 -30.26 -3.78 8.17
C ASN A 225 -29.33 -4.96 8.45
N LEU A 226 -28.05 -4.79 8.12
CA LEU A 226 -26.99 -5.72 8.46
C LEU A 226 -26.90 -5.69 9.98
N GLY A 227 -27.33 -6.79 10.61
CA GLY A 227 -27.24 -6.95 12.05
C GLY A 227 -25.82 -6.73 12.58
N PRO A 228 -25.64 -6.67 13.91
CA PRO A 228 -24.32 -6.47 14.51
C PRO A 228 -23.29 -7.49 13.97
N PRO A 229 -22.03 -7.09 13.78
CA PRO A 229 -21.00 -7.96 13.23
C PRO A 229 -20.77 -9.17 14.15
N THR A 230 -20.99 -10.38 13.61
CA THR A 230 -20.66 -11.62 14.31
C THR A 230 -19.17 -11.89 14.18
N LEU A 231 -18.44 -11.89 15.31
CA LEU A 231 -17.01 -12.18 15.38
C LEU A 231 -16.70 -13.66 15.13
N ALA A 232 -17.55 -14.57 15.64
CA ALA A 232 -17.40 -16.01 15.47
C ALA A 232 -18.71 -16.73 15.83
N ARG A 233 -18.85 -17.99 15.43
CA ARG A 233 -19.97 -18.87 15.84
C ARG A 233 -19.44 -19.99 16.72
N LEU A 234 -19.89 -20.05 17.96
CA LEU A 234 -19.66 -21.18 18.86
C LEU A 234 -20.63 -22.31 18.54
N VAL A 235 -20.13 -23.54 18.53
CA VAL A 235 -20.95 -24.76 18.55
C VAL A 235 -20.82 -25.36 19.95
N LEU A 236 -21.94 -25.47 20.65
CA LEU A 236 -22.01 -26.03 21.99
C LEU A 236 -22.11 -27.57 21.93
N SER A 237 -21.83 -28.23 23.05
CA SER A 237 -21.85 -29.70 23.17
C SER A 237 -23.22 -30.31 22.88
N ASP A 238 -24.30 -29.55 23.09
CA ASP A 238 -25.68 -29.93 22.77
C ASP A 238 -26.04 -29.74 21.28
N GLY A 239 -25.09 -29.31 20.46
CA GLY A 239 -25.27 -29.02 19.04
C GLY A 239 -25.90 -27.65 18.75
N SER A 240 -26.22 -26.86 19.78
CA SER A 240 -26.72 -25.51 19.58
C SER A 240 -25.60 -24.55 19.19
N THR A 241 -25.94 -23.52 18.42
CA THR A 241 -24.97 -22.54 17.93
C THR A 241 -25.22 -21.17 18.54
N LEU A 242 -24.14 -20.48 18.93
CA LEU A 242 -24.20 -19.13 19.48
C LEU A 242 -23.27 -18.20 18.70
N ASP A 243 -23.84 -17.14 18.14
CA ASP A 243 -23.09 -16.08 17.48
C ASP A 243 -22.45 -15.15 18.54
N LEU A 244 -21.16 -14.89 18.39
CA LEU A 244 -20.35 -14.08 19.28
C LEU A 244 -20.21 -12.67 18.73
N GLU A 245 -20.65 -11.69 19.51
CA GLU A 245 -20.52 -10.26 19.17
C GLU A 245 -19.40 -9.59 19.97
N GLY A 246 -18.73 -10.33 20.87
CA GLY A 246 -17.70 -9.80 21.77
C GLY A 246 -16.79 -10.89 22.34
N PRO A 247 -15.81 -10.49 23.17
CA PRO A 247 -14.85 -11.41 23.77
C PRO A 247 -15.52 -12.42 24.71
N VAL A 248 -15.08 -13.68 24.64
CA VAL A 248 -15.58 -14.78 25.47
C VAL A 248 -14.68 -14.98 26.68
N ARG A 249 -15.28 -15.06 27.87
CA ARG A 249 -14.60 -15.49 29.10
C ARG A 249 -14.95 -16.94 29.39
N ILE A 250 -13.93 -17.80 29.43
CA ILE A 250 -14.06 -19.21 29.81
C ILE A 250 -13.61 -19.34 31.26
N GLY A 251 -14.49 -19.81 32.15
CA GLY A 251 -14.20 -19.91 33.59
C GLY A 251 -15.37 -20.48 34.40
N ARG A 252 -15.24 -20.49 35.73
CA ARG A 252 -16.33 -20.89 36.64
C ARG A 252 -17.42 -19.83 36.63
N ALA A 253 -18.68 -20.25 36.82
CA ALA A 253 -19.83 -19.35 36.86
C ALA A 253 -19.56 -18.17 37.82
N PRO A 254 -19.76 -16.91 37.38
CA PRO A 254 -19.53 -15.75 38.23
C PRO A 254 -20.51 -15.76 39.40
N SER A 255 -20.00 -15.57 40.62
CA SER A 255 -20.83 -15.30 41.79
C SER A 255 -21.58 -13.98 41.59
N HIS A 256 -22.85 -13.93 42.00
CA HIS A 256 -23.80 -12.83 41.77
C HIS A 256 -23.41 -11.44 42.33
N ASP A 257 -22.19 -11.25 42.84
CA ASP A 257 -21.78 -10.12 43.67
C ASP A 257 -20.92 -9.06 42.94
N GLN A 258 -20.70 -9.20 41.62
CA GLN A 258 -20.09 -8.14 40.79
C GLN A 258 -20.96 -7.88 39.55
N SER A 259 -21.91 -6.97 39.72
CA SER A 259 -22.76 -6.43 38.65
C SER A 259 -21.98 -5.38 37.83
N ASP A 260 -21.36 -5.84 36.74
CA ASP A 260 -20.97 -5.00 35.59
C ASP A 260 -22.23 -4.78 34.71
N PRO A 261 -22.52 -3.56 34.20
CA PRO A 261 -23.70 -3.24 33.40
C PRO A 261 -23.88 -4.02 32.08
N ARG A 262 -22.96 -4.92 31.69
CA ARG A 262 -23.18 -5.86 30.58
C ARG A 262 -23.40 -7.26 31.13
N THR A 263 -24.66 -7.63 31.37
CA THR A 263 -25.03 -8.99 31.80
C THR A 263 -24.52 -10.00 30.77
N PRO A 264 -23.47 -10.78 31.07
CA PRO A 264 -22.95 -11.74 30.12
C PRO A 264 -23.96 -12.86 29.96
N ARG A 265 -24.20 -13.31 28.71
CA ARG A 265 -25.01 -14.49 28.46
C ARG A 265 -24.25 -15.72 28.95
N LEU A 266 -24.70 -16.28 30.07
CA LEU A 266 -24.08 -17.46 30.67
C LEU A 266 -24.51 -18.70 29.88
N VAL A 267 -23.51 -19.49 29.49
CA VAL A 267 -23.71 -20.79 28.84
C VAL A 267 -22.95 -21.82 29.66
N THR A 268 -23.65 -22.86 30.09
CA THR A 268 -23.05 -23.99 30.79
C THR A 268 -22.51 -24.96 29.75
N VAL A 269 -21.23 -25.31 29.85
CA VAL A 269 -20.61 -26.33 29.00
C VAL A 269 -20.29 -27.55 29.85
N ASP A 270 -20.47 -28.75 29.29
CA ASP A 270 -20.09 -29.97 29.96
C ASP A 270 -18.58 -30.01 30.20
N SER A 271 -18.18 -30.42 31.40
CA SER A 271 -16.76 -30.55 31.73
C SER A 271 -16.15 -31.67 30.88
N PRO A 272 -14.97 -31.47 30.27
CA PRO A 272 -14.28 -32.50 29.51
C PRO A 272 -13.66 -33.53 30.46
N THR A 273 -14.50 -34.35 31.10
CA THR A 273 -14.17 -35.60 31.78
C THR A 273 -15.47 -36.26 32.25
N GLN A 274 -16.07 -37.08 31.38
CA GLN A 274 -16.28 -38.50 31.66
C GLN A 274 -16.34 -39.29 30.36
#